data_AF-A0A2M8FL80-F1
#
_entry.id   AF-A0A2M8FL80-F1
#
_cell.length_a   1.000
_cell.length_b   1.000
_cell.length_c   1.000
_cell.angle_alpha   90.00
_cell.angle_beta   90.00
_cell.angle_gamma   90.00
#
_symmetry.space_group_name_H-M   'P 1'
#
loop_
_entity.id
_entity.type
_entity.pdbx_description
1 polymer ?
#
loop_
_entity_poly.entity_id
_entity_poly.type
_entity_poly.pdbx_seq_one_letter_code
_entity_poly.pdbx_strand_id
1 'polypeptide(L)' 'MELAKQIFDLAKKYEQYTSENLSKLVRIKSLSTKEKEVIFELKRMMEEAGFDEVKIDGLGNIIGRIGN' A
#
# COMPACT_ATOMS: atom_id res chain seq x y z
N MET A 1 2.33 18.82 19.76
CA MET A 1 1.44 19.38 18.70
C MET A 1 2.13 19.47 17.34
N GLU A 2 3.43 19.75 17.29
CA GLU A 2 4.17 19.88 16.01
C GLU A 2 4.20 18.62 15.15
N LEU A 3 4.42 17.43 15.76
CA LEU A 3 4.40 16.16 15.03
C LEU A 3 3.04 15.88 14.37
N ALA A 4 1.93 16.16 15.08
CA ALA A 4 0.59 15.98 14.53
C ALA A 4 0.35 16.87 13.30
N LYS A 5 0.85 18.11 13.33
CA LYS A 5 0.81 19.01 12.18
C LYS A 5 1.66 18.49 11.02
N GLN A 6 2.87 18.01 11.29
CA GLN A 6 3.74 17.41 10.26
C GLN A 6 3.09 16.19 9.60
N ILE A 7 2.47 15.31 10.38
CA ILE A 7 1.72 14.16 9.87
C ILE A 7 0.56 14.62 8.98
N PHE A 8 -0.19 15.63 9.40
CA PHE A 8 -1.29 16.20 8.60
C PHE A 8 -0.79 16.82 7.30
N ASP A 9 0.28 17.61 7.34
CA ASP A 9 0.87 18.24 6.17
C ASP A 9 1.39 17.18 5.16
N LEU A 10 1.99 16.09 5.64
CA LEU A 10 2.40 14.96 4.81
C LEU A 10 1.19 14.20 4.24
N ALA A 11 0.16 13.93 5.03
CA ALA A 11 -1.06 13.28 4.56
C ALA A 11 -1.71 14.10 3.43
N LYS A 12 -1.73 15.43 3.55
CA LYS A 12 -2.20 16.33 2.49
C LYS A 12 -1.31 16.32 1.26
N LYS A 13 0.01 16.32 1.43
CA LYS A 13 0.96 16.18 0.33
C LYS A 13 0.75 14.90 -0.47
N TYR A 14 0.41 13.79 0.19
CA TYR A 14 0.23 12.47 -0.44
C TYR A 14 -1.22 12.14 -0.81
N GLU A 15 -2.16 13.09 -0.72
CA GLU A 15 -3.59 12.87 -0.99
C GLU A 15 -3.83 12.32 -2.40
N GLN A 16 -3.23 12.94 -3.43
CA GLN A 16 -3.35 12.51 -4.82
C GLN A 16 -2.74 11.12 -5.03
N TYR A 17 -1.51 10.91 -4.57
CA TYR A 17 -0.82 9.61 -4.65
C TYR A 17 -1.64 8.48 -4.01
N THR A 18 -2.21 8.74 -2.84
CA THR A 18 -3.05 7.77 -2.10
C THR A 18 -4.32 7.43 -2.88
N SER A 19 -5.01 8.44 -3.42
CA SER A 19 -6.25 8.22 -4.18
C SER A 19 -6.02 7.52 -5.52
N GLU A 20 -4.92 7.82 -6.22
CA GLU A 20 -4.52 7.14 -7.45
C GLU A 20 -4.20 5.67 -7.21
N ASN A 21 -3.46 5.37 -6.14
CA ASN A 21 -3.15 3.99 -5.76
C ASN A 21 -4.43 3.22 -5.41
N LEU A 22 -5.34 3.81 -4.62
CA LEU A 22 -6.63 3.19 -4.35
C LEU A 22 -7.44 2.95 -5.64
N SER A 23 -7.46 3.91 -6.56
CA SER A 23 -8.18 3.76 -7.84
C SER A 23 -7.61 2.60 -8.66
N LYS A 24 -6.28 2.45 -8.72
CA LYS A 24 -5.62 1.32 -9.38
C LYS A 24 -6.04 -0.02 -8.76
N LEU A 25 -6.03 -0.12 -7.43
CA LEU A 25 -6.43 -1.35 -6.72
C LEU A 25 -7.89 -1.74 -7.00
N VAL A 26 -8.82 -0.78 -6.92
CA VAL A 26 -10.25 -1.04 -7.14
C VAL A 26 -10.56 -1.47 -8.58
N ARG A 27 -9.74 -1.07 -9.56
CA ARG A 27 -9.88 -1.50 -10.96
C ARG A 27 -9.49 -2.97 -11.18
N ILE A 28 -8.65 -3.53 -10.30
CA ILE A 28 -8.22 -4.92 -10.39
C ILE A 28 -9.31 -5.81 -9.79
N LYS A 29 -9.80 -6.77 -10.57
CA LYS A 29 -10.83 -7.71 -10.09
C LYS A 29 -10.21 -8.70 -9.11
N SER A 30 -10.54 -8.57 -7.83
CA SER A 30 -10.07 -9.45 -6.75
C SER A 30 -11.19 -10.36 -6.23
N LEU A 31 -11.78 -11.17 -7.11
CA LEU A 31 -12.77 -12.16 -6.68
C LEU A 31 -12.10 -13.22 -5.81
N SER A 32 -12.88 -13.91 -4.97
CA SER A 32 -12.38 -14.99 -4.12
C SER A 32 -11.57 -16.00 -4.95
N THR A 33 -10.37 -16.35 -4.50
CA THR A 33 -9.37 -17.21 -5.17
C THR A 33 -8.69 -16.61 -6.42
N LYS A 34 -8.94 -15.34 -6.71
CA LYS A 34 -8.38 -14.59 -7.87
C LYS A 34 -7.72 -13.28 -7.45
N GLU A 35 -7.24 -13.20 -6.21
CA GLU A 35 -6.65 -12.01 -5.61
C GLU A 35 -5.20 -11.77 -6.05
N LYS A 36 -4.59 -12.73 -6.77
CA LYS A 36 -3.17 -12.70 -7.15
C LYS A 36 -2.73 -11.35 -7.75
N GLU A 37 -3.47 -10.83 -8.72
CA GLU A 37 -3.12 -9.57 -9.40
C GLU A 37 -3.14 -8.37 -8.45
N VAL A 38 -4.15 -8.27 -7.58
CA VAL A 38 -4.25 -7.14 -6.62
C VAL A 38 -3.16 -7.23 -5.56
N ILE A 39 -2.77 -8.45 -5.15
CA ILE A 39 -1.69 -8.68 -4.19
C ILE A 39 -0.33 -8.27 -4.78
N PHE A 40 -0.06 -8.60 -6.06
CA PHE A 40 1.19 -8.18 -6.71
C PHE A 40 1.25 -6.66 -6.93
N GLU A 41 0.12 -6.02 -7.26
CA GLU A 41 0.10 -4.56 -7.37
C GLU A 41 0.29 -3.87 -6.01
N LEU A 42 -0.34 -4.38 -4.95
CA LEU A 42 -0.08 -3.93 -3.57
C LEU A 42 1.39 -4.07 -3.20
N LYS A 43 2.03 -5.19 -3.56
CA LYS A 43 3.46 -5.41 -3.31
C LYS A 43 4.32 -4.33 -3.97
N ARG A 44 4.07 -4.07 -5.26
CA ARG A 44 4.75 -3.01 -6.00
C ARG A 44 4.58 -1.65 -5.33
N MET A 45 3.35 -1.30 -4.91
CA MET A 45 3.06 -0.04 -4.23
C MET A 45 3.75 0.09 -2.87
N MET A 46 3.87 -0.99 -2.10
CA MET A 46 4.55 -1.00 -0.81
C MET A 46 6.07 -0.86 -0.97
N GLU A 47 6.66 -1.53 -1.96
CA GLU A 47 8.07 -1.36 -2.31
C GLU A 47 8.35 0.08 -2.79
N GLU A 48 7.49 0.63 -3.66
CA GLU A 48 7.57 2.02 -4.13
C GLU A 48 7.43 3.05 -2.99
N ALA A 49 6.61 2.75 -1.99
CA ALA A 49 6.44 3.58 -0.79
C ALA A 49 7.61 3.49 0.20
N GLY A 50 8.59 2.62 -0.05
CA GLY A 50 9.82 2.51 0.75
C GLY A 50 9.69 1.66 2.01
N PHE A 51 8.84 0.63 1.99
CA PHE A 51 8.81 -0.37 3.07
C PHE A 51 10.14 -1.14 3.13
N ASP A 52 10.63 -1.42 4.34
CA ASP A 52 11.90 -2.13 4.55
C ASP A 52 11.78 -3.62 4.19
N GLU A 53 10.61 -4.22 4.42
CA GLU A 53 10.29 -5.60 4.04
C GLU A 53 8.87 -5.67 3.49
N VAL A 54 8.71 -6.36 2.35
CA VAL A 54 7.40 -6.68 1.78
C VAL A 54 7.38 -8.15 1.39
N LYS A 55 6.52 -8.94 2.03
CA LYS A 55 6.38 -10.37 1.78
C LYS A 55 4.94 -10.78 1.55
N ILE A 56 4.78 -11.85 0.79
CA ILE A 56 3.50 -12.55 0.61
C ILE A 56 3.61 -13.88 1.35
N ASP A 57 2.66 -14.19 2.22
CA ASP A 57 2.65 -15.44 2.97
C ASP A 57 2.15 -16.63 2.12
N GLY A 58 2.15 -17.83 2.69
CA GLY A 58 1.68 -19.04 2.01
C GLY A 58 0.17 -19.08 1.73
N LEU A 59 -0.60 -18.13 2.27
CA LEU A 59 -2.05 -18.01 2.10
C LEU A 59 -2.42 -16.91 1.09
N GLY A 60 -1.45 -16.11 0.65
CA GLY A 60 -1.64 -15.01 -0.30
C GLY A 60 -1.86 -13.64 0.37
N ASN A 61 -1.67 -13.51 1.68
CA ASN A 61 -1.69 -12.21 2.34
C ASN A 61 -0.40 -11.45 2.09
N ILE A 62 -0.50 -10.12 1.99
CA ILE A 62 0.66 -9.24 1.90
C ILE A 62 0.97 -8.58 3.26
N ILE A 63 2.24 -8.60 3.65
CA ILE A 63 2.74 -8.07 4.92
C ILE A 63 3.89 -7.13 4.64
N GLY A 64 3.80 -5.90 5.15
CA GLY A 64 4.83 -4.88 5.08
C GLY A 64 5.35 -4.48 6.44
N ARG A 65 6.65 -4.19 6.52
CA ARG A 65 7.31 -3.66 7.72
C ARG A 65 8.04 -2.36 7.40
N ILE A 66 7.91 -1.38 8.30
CA ILE A 66 8.68 -0.13 8.31
C ILE A 66 9.33 -0.03 9.69
N GLY A 67 10.63 0.23 9.71
CA GLY A 67 11.46 0.19 10.92
C GLY A 67 12.05 -1.20 11.15
N ASN A 68 13.33 -1.22 11.57
CA ASN A 68 14.01 -2.44 11.95
C ASN A 68 13.72 -2.86 13.39
#